data_AF-A0A142XYK3-F1
#
_entry.id   AF-A0A142XYK3-F1
#
_cell.length_a   1.000
_cell.length_b   1.000
_cell.length_c   1.000
_cell.angle_alpha   90.00
_cell.angle_beta   90.00
_cell.angle_gamma   90.00
#
_symmetry.space_group_name_H-M   'P 1'
#
loop_
_entity.id
_entity.type
_entity.pdbx_description
1 polymer ?
#
loop_
_entity_poly.entity_id
_entity_poly.type
_entity_poly.pdbx_seq_one_letter_code
_entity_poly.pdbx_strand_id
1 'polypeptide(L)' 'MADLIEDSIRTNAEGPAKASGDAGSVEQHKLTDQIEAARFLASKDATKSKRRGLVFNKIVPPGAE' A
#
# COMPACT_ATOMS: atom_id res chain seq x y z
N MET A 1 9.43 5.77 -7.88
CA MET A 1 8.22 4.91 -7.97
C MET A 1 7.25 5.19 -6.82
N ALA A 2 7.72 5.36 -5.58
CA ALA A 2 6.86 5.76 -4.45
C ALA A 2 6.17 7.11 -4.70
N ASP A 3 6.90 8.10 -5.19
CA ASP A 3 6.38 9.44 -5.52
C ASP A 3 5.23 9.39 -6.54
N LEU A 4 5.28 8.46 -7.50
CA LEU A 4 4.26 8.30 -8.54
C LEU A 4 2.92 7.80 -7.97
N ILE A 5 2.97 6.96 -6.93
CA ILE A 5 1.78 6.45 -6.25
C ILE A 5 1.17 7.54 -5.36
N GLU A 6 2.00 8.32 -4.69
CA GLU A 6 1.55 9.39 -3.81
C GLU A 6 0.79 10.49 -4.59
N ASP A 7 1.31 10.89 -5.75
CA ASP A 7 0.64 11.84 -6.63
C ASP A 7 -0.66 11.28 -7.24
N SER A 8 -0.70 9.96 -7.53
CA SER A 8 -1.90 9.28 -8.02
C SER A 8 -3.00 9.20 -6.96
N ILE A 9 -2.64 8.97 -5.69
CA ILE A 9 -3.60 8.96 -4.57
C ILE A 9 -4.15 10.37 -4.33
N ARG A 10 -3.29 11.40 -4.38
CA ARG A 10 -3.71 12.80 -4.21
C ARG A 10 -4.71 13.21 -5.30
N THR A 11 -4.39 12.94 -6.55
CA THR A 11 -5.25 13.27 -7.69
C THR A 11 -6.59 12.53 -7.62
N ASN A 12 -6.60 11.25 -7.22
CA ASN A 12 -7.85 10.50 -7.04
C ASN A 12 -8.70 11.03 -5.88
N ALA A 13 -8.10 11.51 -4.80
CA ALA A 13 -8.82 12.04 -3.64
C ALA A 13 -9.56 13.36 -3.94
N GLU A 14 -9.13 14.11 -4.95
CA GLU A 14 -9.78 15.34 -5.42
C GLU A 14 -11.02 15.06 -6.29
N GLY A 15 -11.16 13.83 -6.81
CA GLY A 15 -12.27 13.42 -7.65
C GLY A 15 -13.53 13.01 -6.85
N PRO A 16 -14.71 12.98 -7.51
CA PRO A 16 -15.94 12.54 -6.86
C PRO A 16 -15.93 11.02 -6.61
N ALA A 17 -16.29 10.61 -5.38
CA ALA A 17 -16.38 9.20 -5.00
C ALA A 17 -17.45 8.41 -5.78
N LYS A 18 -18.44 9.11 -6.35
CA LYS A 18 -19.51 8.51 -7.16
C LYS A 18 -19.95 9.51 -8.23
N ALA A 19 -20.14 9.02 -9.45
CA ALA A 19 -20.73 9.78 -10.54
C ALA A 19 -21.94 9.01 -11.10
N SER A 20 -23.05 9.70 -11.35
CA SER A 20 -24.26 9.11 -11.93
C SER A 20 -24.76 9.99 -13.06
N GLY A 21 -25.13 9.37 -14.18
CA GLY A 21 -25.74 10.02 -15.34
C GLY A 21 -26.75 9.10 -16.03
N ASP A 22 -27.29 9.55 -17.17
CA ASP A 22 -28.35 8.82 -17.90
C ASP A 22 -27.95 7.40 -18.35
N ALA A 23 -26.66 7.11 -18.45
CA ALA A 23 -26.12 5.80 -18.83
C ALA A 23 -25.80 4.87 -17.64
N GLY A 24 -25.99 5.33 -16.39
CA GLY A 24 -25.73 4.55 -15.17
C GLY A 24 -24.87 5.28 -14.13
N SER A 25 -24.58 4.59 -13.03
CA SER A 25 -23.75 5.11 -11.93
C SER A 25 -22.45 4.32 -11.78
N VAL A 26 -21.35 5.03 -11.62
CA VAL A 26 -20.04 4.48 -11.24
C VAL A 26 -19.68 4.95 -9.83
N GLU A 27 -19.21 4.03 -9.01
CA GLU A 27 -18.78 4.30 -7.64
C GLU A 27 -17.32 3.88 -7.49
N GLN A 28 -16.51 4.76 -6.92
CA GLN A 28 -15.11 4.51 -6.66
C GLN A 28 -14.98 3.78 -5.32
N HIS A 29 -14.18 2.71 -5.27
CA HIS A 29 -13.89 2.03 -4.00
C HIS A 29 -13.17 2.97 -3.03
N LYS A 30 -13.58 2.95 -1.76
CA LYS A 30 -12.99 3.80 -0.71
C LYS A 30 -11.49 3.58 -0.62
N LEU A 31 -10.72 4.66 -0.58
CA LEU A 31 -9.26 4.62 -0.45
C LEU A 31 -8.82 3.85 0.81
N THR A 32 -9.56 3.96 1.91
CA THR A 32 -9.31 3.22 3.15
C THR A 32 -9.31 1.71 2.92
N ASP A 33 -10.33 1.20 2.23
CA ASP A 33 -10.46 -0.24 1.93
C ASP A 33 -9.30 -0.72 1.05
N GLN A 34 -8.84 0.12 0.12
CA GLN A 34 -7.68 -0.18 -0.73
C GLN A 34 -6.36 -0.22 0.06
N ILE A 35 -6.17 0.69 1.02
CA ILE A 35 -5.00 0.72 1.91
C ILE A 35 -4.98 -0.52 2.81
N GLU A 36 -6.13 -0.90 3.37
CA GLU A 36 -6.26 -2.11 4.20
C GLU A 36 -5.95 -3.37 3.39
N ALA A 37 -6.49 -3.49 2.17
CA ALA A 37 -6.18 -4.59 1.26
C ALA A 37 -4.67 -4.65 0.92
N ALA A 38 -4.04 -3.50 0.64
CA ALA A 38 -2.62 -3.43 0.37
C ALA A 38 -1.78 -3.87 1.58
N ARG A 39 -2.12 -3.43 2.79
CA ARG A 39 -1.47 -3.86 4.04
C ARG A 39 -1.60 -5.37 4.27
N PHE A 40 -2.79 -5.93 4.02
CA PHE A 40 -3.03 -7.36 4.15
C PHE A 40 -2.19 -8.18 3.16
N LEU A 41 -2.14 -7.77 1.89
CA LEU A 41 -1.32 -8.42 0.86
C LEU A 41 0.17 -8.35 1.19
N ALA A 42 0.67 -7.17 1.59
CA ALA A 42 2.05 -7.00 2.01
C ALA A 42 2.40 -7.91 3.21
N SER A 43 1.51 -8.02 4.20
CA SER A 43 1.68 -8.91 5.35
C SER A 43 1.67 -10.39 4.95
N LYS A 44 0.75 -10.78 4.05
CA LYS A 44 0.69 -12.14 3.50
C LYS A 44 1.96 -12.50 2.72
N ASP A 45 2.51 -11.58 1.95
CA ASP A 45 3.75 -11.84 1.21
C ASP A 45 4.98 -11.83 2.12
N ALA A 46 5.01 -10.96 3.13
CA ALA A 46 6.03 -11.00 4.18
C ALA A 46 6.06 -12.36 4.89
N THR A 47 4.90 -12.93 5.25
CA THR A 47 4.82 -14.25 5.91
C THR A 47 5.18 -15.43 5.00
N LYS A 48 5.02 -15.30 3.68
CA LYS A 48 5.51 -16.30 2.71
C LYS A 48 7.02 -16.26 2.52
N SER A 49 7.67 -15.12 2.78
CA SER A 49 9.11 -14.97 2.60
C SER A 49 9.91 -15.99 3.43
N LYS A 50 11.13 -16.31 2.98
CA LYS A 50 12.01 -17.29 3.66
C LYS A 50 12.25 -16.95 5.14
N ARG A 51 12.25 -15.67 5.50
CA ARG A 51 12.41 -15.18 6.88
C ARG A 51 11.09 -14.93 7.60
N ARG A 52 9.95 -15.30 7.00
CA ARG A 52 8.60 -15.18 7.58
C ARG A 52 8.26 -13.76 8.07
N GLY A 53 8.82 -12.73 7.43
CA GLY A 53 8.62 -11.34 7.82
C GLY A 53 9.54 -10.86 8.95
N LEU A 54 10.49 -11.68 9.41
CA LEU A 54 11.49 -11.28 10.39
C LEU A 54 12.71 -10.62 9.72
N VAL A 55 13.14 -9.48 10.27
CA VAL A 55 14.35 -8.77 9.85
C VAL A 55 15.50 -9.18 10.78
N PHE A 56 16.59 -9.65 10.19
CA PHE A 56 17.82 -9.99 10.93
C PHE A 56 18.90 -8.97 10.57
N ASN A 57 19.32 -8.18 11.55
CA ASN A 57 20.41 -7.21 11.42
C ASN A 57 21.63 -7.72 12.20
N LYS A 58 22.81 -7.71 11.58
CA LYS A 58 24.08 -7.97 12.29
C LYS A 58 24.64 -6.63 12.74
N ILE A 59 24.72 -6.44 14.05
CA ILE A 59 25.38 -5.27 14.65
C ILE A 59 26.79 -5.70 15.04
N VAL A 60 27.81 -5.10 14.43
CA VAL A 60 29.22 -5.31 14.78
C VAL A 60 29.71 -4.04 15.48
N PRO A 61 30.06 -4.09 16.77
CA PRO A 61 30.60 -2.94 17.48
C PRO A 61 32.02 -2.62 16.99
N PRO A 62 32.43 -1.35 16.99
CA PRO A 62 33.80 -0.96 16.63
C PRO A 62 34.79 -1.58 17.62
N GLY A 63 35.77 -2.33 17.12
CA GLY A 63 36.77 -3.02 17.94
C GLY A 63 36.67 -4.55 17.96
N ALA A 64 35.72 -5.16 17.25
CA ALA A 64 35.67 -6.60 17.02
C ALA A 64 36.37 -6.97 15.69
N GLU A 65 37.70 -7.03 15.71
CA GLU A 65 38.52 -7.92 14.86
C GLU A 65 39.29 -8.90 15.74
#